data_AF-A0A7W0VRP5-F1
#
_entry.id   AF-A0A7W0VRP5-F1
#
_cell.length_a   1.000
_cell.length_b   1.000
_cell.length_c   1.000
_cell.angle_alpha   90.00
_cell.angle_beta   90.00
_cell.angle_gamma   90.00
#
_symmetry.space_group_name_H-M   'P 1'
#
loop_
_entity.id
_entity.type
_entity.pdbx_description
1 polymer ?
#
loop_
_entity_poly.entity_id
_entity_poly.type
_entity_poly.pdbx_seq_one_letter_code
_entity_poly.pdbx_strand_id
1 'polypeptide(L)'
;MHAHLVGFLVSSTLVVGCATDNGSPQPATRPLPSGSGEFVGQYRVPTTSALEAAATYPVESVDWIVVNGLVTLHYDLPLGLVGGDVDVTLTGTFEPGATSVELTGAVGTGSCVATAASVISCTEVFTNLGALPISMPVVERIAALESVSVRDRGSLATQFASEPIGIVDIDLQAPYIEDEDDD
;
A
#
# COMPACT_ATOMS: atom_id res chain seq x y z
N MET A 1 21.97 -77.27 6.43
CA MET A 1 22.37 -77.30 7.85
C MET A 1 22.28 -75.88 8.40
N HIS A 2 21.56 -75.70 9.51
CA HIS A 2 21.59 -74.60 10.50
C HIS A 2 21.47 -73.14 9.98
N ALA A 3 20.32 -72.47 10.12
CA ALA A 3 19.76 -71.85 11.34
C ALA A 3 20.56 -70.64 11.86
N HIS A 4 19.98 -69.43 11.81
CA HIS A 4 19.58 -68.69 13.01
C HIS A 4 18.81 -67.41 12.70
N LEU A 5 17.66 -67.31 13.37
CA LEU A 5 16.83 -66.14 13.59
C LEU A 5 17.49 -65.31 14.71
N VAL A 6 17.61 -63.98 14.56
CA VAL A 6 17.73 -63.06 15.70
C VAL A 6 16.90 -61.82 15.39
N GLY A 7 15.79 -61.68 16.11
CA GLY A 7 14.95 -60.49 16.10
C GLY A 7 15.54 -59.39 16.97
N PHE A 8 15.25 -58.14 16.59
CA PHE A 8 15.46 -56.97 17.43
C PHE A 8 14.14 -56.19 17.51
N LEU A 9 13.53 -56.22 18.69
CA LEU A 9 12.45 -55.34 19.11
C LEU A 9 13.08 -54.04 19.62
N VAL A 10 12.67 -52.89 19.09
CA VAL A 10 12.95 -51.60 19.72
C VAL A 10 11.63 -50.87 19.94
N SER A 11 11.33 -50.69 21.22
CA SER A 11 10.21 -49.94 21.77
C SER A 11 10.22 -48.50 21.29
N SER A 12 9.10 -48.04 20.74
CA SER A 12 8.85 -46.62 20.47
C SER A 12 8.20 -45.98 21.70
N THR A 13 8.96 -45.14 22.39
CA THR A 13 8.49 -44.30 23.49
C THR A 13 7.71 -43.11 22.90
N LEU A 14 6.42 -43.03 23.19
CA LEU A 14 5.59 -41.86 22.89
C LEU A 14 6.01 -40.71 23.81
N VAL A 15 6.67 -39.69 23.24
CA VAL A 15 6.88 -38.40 23.90
C VAL A 15 5.65 -37.54 23.67
N VAL A 16 4.83 -37.36 24.72
CA VAL A 16 3.76 -36.35 24.74
C VAL A 16 4.42 -34.99 25.00
N GLY A 17 4.73 -34.26 23.93
CA GLY A 17 5.16 -32.87 23.99
C GLY A 17 3.95 -31.95 24.06
N CYS A 18 3.84 -31.15 25.12
CA CYS A 18 2.88 -30.06 25.20
C CYS A 18 3.34 -28.94 24.25
N ALA A 19 2.72 -28.82 23.07
CA ALA A 19 2.91 -27.67 22.20
C ALA A 19 2.23 -26.47 22.86
N THR A 20 3.02 -25.56 23.44
CA THR A 20 2.54 -24.24 23.83
C THR A 20 2.47 -23.42 22.55
N ASP A 21 1.26 -23.30 22.01
CA ASP A 21 0.95 -22.45 20.87
C ASP A 21 1.14 -20.99 21.32
N ASN A 22 2.36 -20.47 21.15
CA ASN A 22 2.67 -19.05 21.34
C ASN A 22 2.09 -18.27 20.14
N GLY A 23 0.76 -18.28 20.03
CA GLY A 23 0.02 -17.45 19.10
C GLY A 23 0.44 -16.01 19.33
N SER A 24 1.28 -15.48 18.44
CA SER A 24 1.60 -14.06 18.45
C SER A 24 0.27 -13.30 18.34
N PRO A 25 0.01 -12.31 19.21
CA PRO A 25 -1.26 -11.60 19.19
C PRO A 25 -1.43 -11.00 17.80
N GLN A 26 -2.36 -11.57 17.02
CA GLN A 26 -2.72 -11.05 15.72
C GLN A 26 -3.37 -9.69 15.99
N PRO A 27 -2.84 -8.59 15.41
CA PRO A 27 -3.40 -7.27 15.65
C PRO A 27 -4.89 -7.31 15.30
N ALA A 28 -5.73 -6.85 16.22
CA ALA A 28 -7.16 -6.83 16.00
C ALA A 28 -7.47 -6.03 14.73
N THR A 29 -8.08 -6.68 13.75
CA THR A 29 -8.45 -6.06 12.48
C THR A 29 -9.55 -5.04 12.76
N ARG A 30 -9.25 -3.77 12.51
CA ARG A 30 -10.19 -2.67 12.76
C ARG A 30 -11.05 -2.44 11.52
N PRO A 31 -12.34 -2.08 11.69
CA PRO A 31 -13.16 -1.65 10.56
C PRO A 31 -12.61 -0.39 9.88
N LEU A 32 -12.68 -0.36 8.55
CA LEU A 32 -12.51 0.85 7.74
C LEU A 32 -13.58 1.90 8.12
N PRO A 33 -13.26 3.20 8.02
CA PRO A 33 -14.22 4.24 8.31
C PRO A 33 -15.35 4.25 7.27
N SER A 34 -16.58 4.41 7.75
CA SER A 34 -17.76 4.61 6.89
C SER A 34 -18.03 6.09 6.58
N GLY A 35 -17.21 7.00 7.11
CA GLY A 35 -17.29 8.43 6.82
C GLY A 35 -16.58 8.76 5.52
N SER A 36 -17.02 9.85 4.87
CA SER A 36 -16.30 10.46 3.75
C SER A 36 -15.43 11.61 4.23
N GLY A 37 -14.37 11.92 3.49
CA GLY A 37 -13.55 13.10 3.71
C GLY A 37 -12.40 13.18 2.72
N GLU A 38 -11.72 14.32 2.77
CA GLU A 38 -10.50 14.61 2.03
C GLU A 38 -9.35 14.74 3.03
N PHE A 39 -8.25 14.06 2.76
CA PHE A 39 -7.16 13.88 3.72
C PHE A 39 -5.81 14.04 3.04
N VAL A 40 -4.80 14.43 3.79
CA VAL A 40 -3.42 14.31 3.30
C VAL A 40 -3.00 12.83 3.32
N GLY A 41 -2.11 12.47 2.41
CA GLY A 41 -1.61 11.10 2.29
C GLY A 41 -0.12 11.01 2.06
N GLN A 42 0.37 9.78 2.05
CA GLN A 42 1.69 9.43 1.58
C GLN A 42 1.60 8.32 0.55
N TYR A 43 2.28 8.50 -0.56
CA TYR A 43 2.45 7.46 -1.56
C TYR A 43 3.82 6.81 -1.39
N ARG A 44 3.87 5.49 -1.45
CA ARG A 44 5.12 4.74 -1.33
C ARG A 44 5.26 3.73 -2.44
N VAL A 45 6.43 3.71 -3.07
CA VAL A 45 6.78 2.70 -4.07
C VAL A 45 7.52 1.54 -3.38
N PRO A 46 6.98 0.30 -3.41
CA PRO A 46 7.70 -0.86 -2.92
C PRO A 46 9.06 -1.01 -3.61
N THR A 47 10.13 -1.04 -2.82
CA THR A 47 11.49 -1.07 -3.36
C THR A 47 12.45 -1.76 -2.39
N THR A 48 13.72 -1.81 -2.76
CA THR A 48 14.79 -2.33 -1.92
C THR A 48 15.20 -1.33 -0.83
N SER A 49 15.84 -1.80 0.24
CA SER A 49 16.33 -0.94 1.33
C SER A 49 17.30 0.16 0.87
N ALA A 50 17.97 0.00 -0.28
CA ALA A 50 18.86 1.01 -0.84
C ALA A 50 18.11 2.26 -1.35
N LEU A 51 16.84 2.12 -1.77
CA LEU A 51 16.02 3.20 -2.34
C LEU A 51 14.91 3.67 -1.38
N GLU A 52 14.73 2.98 -0.25
CA GLU A 52 13.63 3.22 0.70
C GLU A 52 13.53 4.68 1.17
N ALA A 53 14.66 5.33 1.44
CA ALA A 53 14.70 6.74 1.87
C ALA A 53 14.17 7.73 0.81
N ALA A 54 14.11 7.32 -0.46
CA ALA A 54 13.58 8.12 -1.57
C ALA A 54 12.23 7.58 -2.09
N ALA A 55 11.65 6.56 -1.45
CA ALA A 55 10.49 5.83 -1.96
C ALA A 55 9.14 6.41 -1.53
N THR A 56 9.13 7.39 -0.63
CA THR A 56 7.92 8.01 -0.09
C THR A 56 7.72 9.39 -0.70
N TYR A 57 6.50 9.71 -1.08
CA TYR A 57 6.09 10.95 -1.72
C TYR A 57 4.89 11.51 -0.94
N PRO A 58 4.84 12.81 -0.63
CA PRO A 58 3.62 13.40 -0.11
C PRO A 58 2.51 13.34 -1.16
N VAL A 59 1.27 13.16 -0.71
CA VAL A 59 0.06 13.32 -1.52
C VAL A 59 -0.76 14.40 -0.84
N GLU A 60 -0.99 15.51 -1.53
CA GLU A 60 -1.62 16.71 -0.93
C GLU A 60 -3.06 16.43 -0.54
N SER A 61 -3.83 15.82 -1.45
CA SER A 61 -5.22 15.47 -1.25
C SER A 61 -5.49 14.03 -1.67
N VAL A 62 -6.21 13.31 -0.80
CA VAL A 62 -6.77 11.98 -1.04
C VAL A 62 -8.22 11.99 -0.61
N ASP A 63 -9.11 11.83 -1.59
CA ASP A 63 -10.53 11.66 -1.40
C ASP A 63 -10.84 10.23 -1.00
N TRP A 64 -11.47 10.09 0.17
CA TRP A 64 -12.11 8.86 0.61
C TRP A 64 -13.62 9.11 0.69
N ILE A 65 -14.37 8.64 -0.29
CA ILE A 65 -15.80 8.93 -0.42
C ILE A 65 -16.60 7.65 -0.23
N VAL A 66 -17.48 7.62 0.77
CA VAL A 66 -18.38 6.49 1.07
C VAL A 66 -19.84 6.92 0.88
N VAL A 67 -20.49 6.42 -0.17
CA VAL A 67 -21.88 6.74 -0.52
C VAL A 67 -22.63 5.49 -0.94
N ASN A 68 -23.79 5.25 -0.33
CA ASN A 68 -24.71 4.15 -0.69
C ASN A 68 -24.05 2.75 -0.78
N GLY A 69 -23.11 2.45 0.13
CA GLY A 69 -22.41 1.17 0.14
C GLY A 69 -21.37 1.01 -0.98
N LEU A 70 -20.95 2.12 -1.59
CA LEU A 70 -19.78 2.20 -2.44
C LEU A 70 -18.74 3.08 -1.77
N VAL A 71 -17.48 2.68 -1.90
CA VAL A 71 -16.33 3.52 -1.56
C VAL A 71 -15.61 3.91 -2.84
N THR A 72 -15.17 5.17 -2.91
CA THR A 72 -14.31 5.68 -3.97
C THR A 72 -13.07 6.27 -3.32
N LEU A 73 -11.92 5.82 -3.80
CA LEU A 73 -10.61 6.41 -3.55
C LEU A 73 -10.25 7.25 -4.77
N HIS A 74 -9.93 8.52 -4.56
CA HIS A 74 -9.50 9.43 -5.62
C HIS A 74 -8.32 10.29 -5.17
N TYR A 75 -7.29 10.41 -6.02
CA TYR A 75 -6.11 11.27 -5.81
C TYR A 75 -5.27 11.33 -7.10
N ASP A 76 -4.30 12.26 -7.14
CA ASP A 76 -3.30 12.32 -8.21
C ASP A 76 -1.99 11.62 -7.82
N LEU A 77 -1.42 10.82 -8.73
CA LEU A 77 -0.09 10.26 -8.49
C LEU A 77 0.93 11.39 -8.28
N PRO A 78 1.88 11.24 -7.33
CA PRO A 78 2.82 12.29 -7.03
C PRO A 78 3.64 12.74 -8.25
N LEU A 79 3.68 14.05 -8.50
CA LEU A 79 4.47 14.62 -9.59
C LEU A 79 5.96 14.25 -9.50
N GLY A 80 6.49 14.10 -8.29
CA GLY A 80 7.87 13.65 -8.06
C GLY A 80 8.14 12.21 -8.50
N LEU A 81 7.09 11.41 -8.75
CA LEU A 81 7.17 10.02 -9.23
C LEU A 81 6.93 9.93 -10.73
N VAL A 82 5.84 10.52 -11.21
CA VAL A 82 5.37 10.36 -12.59
C VAL A 82 5.68 11.55 -13.49
N GLY A 83 6.08 12.71 -12.97
CA GLY A 83 6.49 13.87 -13.76
C GLY A 83 5.36 14.62 -14.50
N GLY A 84 4.11 14.25 -14.28
CA GLY A 84 2.92 14.90 -14.86
C GLY A 84 1.65 14.43 -14.15
N ASP A 85 0.52 15.06 -14.47
CA ASP A 85 -0.75 14.80 -13.78
C ASP A 85 -1.33 13.44 -14.21
N VAL A 86 -1.59 12.58 -13.23
CA VAL A 86 -2.18 11.25 -13.45
C VAL A 86 -3.21 10.98 -12.35
N ASP A 87 -4.48 11.15 -12.72
CA ASP A 87 -5.64 10.85 -11.88
C ASP A 87 -5.77 9.35 -11.62
N VAL A 88 -5.98 9.01 -10.34
CA VAL A 88 -6.32 7.67 -9.90
C VAL A 88 -7.70 7.73 -9.25
N THR A 89 -8.69 7.12 -9.91
CA THR A 89 -10.01 6.88 -9.35
C THR A 89 -10.27 5.37 -9.27
N LEU A 90 -10.46 4.84 -8.06
CA LEU A 90 -10.79 3.44 -7.82
C LEU A 90 -12.07 3.32 -6.97
N THR A 91 -12.99 2.45 -7.36
CA THR A 91 -14.28 2.26 -6.67
C THR A 91 -14.50 0.79 -6.30
N GLY A 92 -15.17 0.54 -5.18
CA GLY A 92 -15.53 -0.80 -4.73
C GLY A 92 -16.78 -0.83 -3.85
N THR A 93 -17.36 -2.01 -3.68
CA THR A 93 -18.47 -2.22 -2.75
C THR A 93 -17.97 -2.19 -1.31
N PHE A 94 -18.67 -1.48 -0.45
CA PHE A 94 -18.33 -1.28 0.95
C PHE A 94 -19.47 -1.72 1.87
N GLU A 95 -19.17 -2.69 2.73
CA GLU A 95 -20.11 -3.14 3.78
C GLU A 95 -19.74 -2.54 5.14
N PRO A 96 -20.71 -2.07 5.94
CA PRO A 96 -20.44 -1.59 7.28
C PRO A 96 -19.70 -2.64 8.14
N GLY A 97 -18.59 -2.24 8.75
CA GLY A 97 -17.76 -3.15 9.54
C GLY A 97 -16.66 -3.87 8.76
N ALA A 98 -16.59 -3.70 7.43
CA ALA A 98 -15.51 -4.25 6.61
C ALA A 98 -14.14 -3.79 7.11
N THR A 99 -13.19 -4.71 7.19
CA THR A 99 -11.80 -4.45 7.59
C THR A 99 -10.88 -4.27 6.39
N SER A 100 -11.37 -4.64 5.21
CA SER A 100 -10.70 -4.50 3.93
C SER A 100 -11.72 -4.21 2.83
N VAL A 101 -11.29 -3.56 1.75
CA VAL A 101 -12.11 -3.35 0.56
C VAL A 101 -11.25 -3.46 -0.70
N GLU A 102 -11.80 -4.12 -1.71
CA GLU A 102 -11.19 -4.22 -3.04
C GLU A 102 -11.79 -3.15 -3.94
N LEU A 103 -10.94 -2.38 -4.59
CA LEU A 103 -11.27 -1.27 -5.46
C LEU A 103 -10.79 -1.57 -6.89
N THR A 104 -11.51 -1.05 -7.87
CA THR A 104 -11.17 -1.16 -9.28
C THR A 104 -11.48 0.15 -10.00
N GLY A 105 -10.65 0.51 -10.95
CA GLY A 105 -10.86 1.67 -11.81
C GLY A 105 -10.28 1.45 -13.20
N ALA A 106 -10.26 2.50 -14.01
CA ALA A 106 -9.76 2.43 -15.38
C ALA A 106 -8.26 2.09 -15.43
N VAL A 107 -7.48 2.62 -14.48
CA VAL A 107 -6.02 2.52 -14.45
C VAL A 107 -5.49 1.27 -13.74
N GLY A 108 -6.28 0.64 -12.87
CA GLY A 108 -5.82 -0.48 -12.06
C GLY A 108 -6.81 -0.96 -10.98
N THR A 109 -6.24 -1.62 -9.98
CA THR A 109 -6.95 -2.16 -8.81
C THR A 109 -6.25 -1.75 -7.53
N GLY A 110 -6.98 -1.69 -6.42
CA GLY A 110 -6.41 -1.41 -5.10
C GLY A 110 -7.04 -2.26 -4.00
N SER A 111 -6.25 -2.74 -3.04
CA SER A 111 -6.73 -3.43 -1.84
C SER A 111 -6.44 -2.56 -0.62
N CYS A 112 -7.48 -2.07 0.03
CA CYS A 112 -7.39 -1.14 1.15
C CYS A 112 -7.68 -1.81 2.48
N VAL A 113 -6.86 -1.54 3.49
CA VAL A 113 -7.01 -2.05 4.86
C VAL A 113 -6.76 -0.95 5.89
N ALA A 114 -7.44 -1.03 7.04
CA ALA A 114 -7.10 -0.18 8.18
C ALA A 114 -5.86 -0.74 8.90
N THR A 115 -4.72 -0.04 8.83
CA THR A 115 -3.44 -0.49 9.41
C THR A 115 -3.20 0.06 10.82
N ALA A 116 -3.75 1.23 11.12
CA ALA A 116 -3.68 1.88 12.42
C ALA A 116 -5.01 2.53 12.78
N ALA A 117 -5.07 3.19 13.93
CA ALA A 117 -6.30 3.83 14.39
C ALA A 117 -6.80 4.95 13.46
N SER A 118 -5.92 5.50 12.65
CA SER A 118 -6.18 6.65 11.78
C SER A 118 -5.60 6.48 10.38
N VAL A 119 -5.13 5.28 10.01
CA VAL A 119 -4.48 5.07 8.71
C VAL A 119 -5.20 4.00 7.92
N ILE A 120 -5.61 4.36 6.71
CA ILE A 120 -6.00 3.42 5.65
C ILE A 120 -4.79 3.25 4.74
N SER A 121 -4.41 2.01 4.45
CA SER A 121 -3.35 1.69 3.50
C SER A 121 -3.95 0.94 2.33
N CYS A 122 -3.78 1.46 1.12
CA CYS A 122 -4.26 0.88 -0.10
C CYS A 122 -3.07 0.43 -0.96
N THR A 123 -2.91 -0.88 -1.14
CA THR A 123 -1.92 -1.44 -2.07
C THR A 123 -2.51 -1.51 -3.46
N GLU A 124 -1.85 -0.89 -4.43
CA GLU A 124 -2.38 -0.71 -5.78
C GLU A 124 -1.50 -1.38 -6.81
N VAL A 125 -2.16 -1.89 -7.85
CA VAL A 125 -1.52 -2.46 -9.02
C VAL A 125 -2.15 -1.82 -10.24
N PHE A 126 -1.36 -1.07 -10.99
CA PHE A 126 -1.82 -0.45 -12.22
C PHE A 126 -1.46 -1.30 -13.43
N THR A 127 -2.38 -1.39 -14.38
CA THR A 127 -2.19 -2.19 -15.60
C THR A 127 -2.44 -1.39 -16.87
N ASN A 128 -3.10 -0.23 -16.75
CA ASN A 128 -3.58 0.56 -17.88
C ASN A 128 -3.25 2.06 -17.74
N LEU A 129 -2.11 2.41 -17.15
CA LEU A 129 -1.65 3.81 -17.09
C LEU A 129 -1.27 4.39 -18.46
N GLY A 130 -1.26 3.56 -19.51
CA GLY A 130 -0.76 3.94 -20.83
C GLY A 130 0.73 4.22 -20.81
N ALA A 131 1.21 5.02 -21.77
CA ALA A 131 2.54 5.60 -21.68
C ALA A 131 2.48 6.70 -20.61
N LEU A 132 2.97 6.39 -19.41
CA LEU A 132 3.06 7.39 -18.35
C LEU A 132 3.82 8.62 -18.89
N PRO A 133 3.32 9.84 -18.64
CA PRO A 133 3.99 11.07 -19.05
C PRO A 133 5.20 11.32 -18.12
N ILE A 134 6.19 10.42 -18.14
CA ILE A 134 7.37 10.51 -17.28
C ILE A 134 8.26 11.63 -17.77
N SER A 135 8.03 12.81 -17.22
CA SER A 135 8.94 13.93 -17.32
C SER A 135 10.02 13.77 -16.27
N MET A 136 11.09 13.05 -16.63
CA MET A 136 12.28 12.96 -15.79
C MET A 136 12.81 14.34 -15.33
N PRO A 137 12.79 15.42 -16.15
CA PRO A 137 13.16 16.75 -15.68
C PRO A 137 12.29 17.27 -14.52
N VAL A 138 11.00 16.92 -14.47
CA VAL A 138 10.10 17.29 -13.36
C VAL A 138 10.43 16.46 -12.12
N VAL A 139 10.59 15.14 -12.26
CA VAL A 139 11.02 14.23 -11.18
C VAL A 139 12.32 14.73 -10.54
N GLU A 140 13.33 15.04 -11.34
CA GLU A 140 14.63 15.51 -10.86
C GLU A 140 14.53 16.88 -10.16
N ARG A 141 13.70 17.79 -10.69
CA ARG A 141 13.46 19.11 -10.08
C ARG A 141 12.78 18.98 -8.72
N ILE A 142 11.73 18.16 -8.61
CA ILE A 142 11.00 17.96 -7.35
C ILE A 142 11.91 17.29 -6.31
N ALA A 143 12.65 16.25 -6.70
CA ALA A 143 13.62 15.61 -5.83
C ALA A 143 14.64 16.60 -5.24
N ALA A 144 15.15 17.53 -6.07
CA ALA A 144 16.07 18.57 -5.61
C ALA A 144 15.41 19.56 -4.63
N LEU A 145 14.15 19.95 -4.87
CA LEU A 145 13.39 20.83 -3.97
C LEU A 145 13.13 20.18 -2.60
N GLU A 146 12.80 18.90 -2.60
CA GLU A 146 12.57 18.10 -1.39
C GLU A 146 13.87 17.70 -0.67
N SER A 147 15.03 18.05 -1.22
CA SER A 147 16.35 17.63 -0.72
C SER A 147 16.50 16.09 -0.63
N VAL A 148 15.84 15.37 -1.54
CA VAL A 148 15.94 13.91 -1.72
C VAL A 148 16.94 13.61 -2.84
N SER A 149 17.56 12.44 -2.82
CA SER A 149 18.49 12.01 -3.87
C SER A 149 17.82 11.97 -5.25
N VAL A 150 18.20 12.91 -6.12
CA VAL A 150 17.74 13.01 -7.51
C VAL A 150 17.96 11.69 -8.27
N ARG A 151 19.12 11.06 -8.05
CA ARG A 151 19.46 9.76 -8.66
C ARG A 151 18.48 8.66 -8.24
N ASP A 152 18.15 8.60 -6.96
CA ASP A 152 17.32 7.52 -6.42
C ASP A 152 15.86 7.71 -6.80
N ARG A 153 15.35 8.95 -6.74
CA ARG A 153 14.03 9.33 -7.29
C ARG A 153 13.91 8.98 -8.77
N GLY A 154 14.92 9.30 -9.58
CA GLY A 154 14.92 8.91 -10.99
C GLY A 154 14.94 7.40 -11.22
N SER A 155 15.63 6.66 -10.34
CA SER A 155 15.63 5.18 -10.39
C SER A 155 14.26 4.60 -10.04
N LEU A 156 13.58 5.17 -9.03
CA LEU A 156 12.23 4.78 -8.63
C LEU A 156 11.18 5.11 -9.69
N ALA A 157 11.24 6.29 -10.30
CA ALA A 157 10.37 6.65 -11.43
C ALA A 157 10.51 5.66 -12.60
N THR A 158 11.76 5.27 -12.91
CA THR A 158 12.04 4.27 -13.96
C THR A 158 11.51 2.88 -13.58
N GLN A 159 11.67 2.47 -12.31
CA GLN A 159 11.13 1.21 -11.80
C GLN A 159 9.60 1.19 -11.89
N PHE A 160 8.95 2.25 -11.39
CA PHE A 160 7.50 2.39 -11.39
C PHE A 160 6.92 2.37 -12.82
N ALA A 161 7.61 2.96 -13.79
CA ALA A 161 7.21 2.90 -15.19
C ALA A 161 7.08 1.46 -15.74
N SER A 162 7.88 0.54 -15.20
CA SER A 162 7.93 -0.86 -15.62
C SER A 162 6.98 -1.74 -14.80
N GLU A 163 6.90 -1.47 -13.50
CA GLU A 163 6.09 -2.20 -12.52
C GLU A 163 5.33 -1.18 -11.65
N PRO A 164 4.20 -0.64 -12.14
CA PRO A 164 3.48 0.42 -11.46
C PRO A 164 2.66 -0.16 -10.31
N ILE A 165 3.36 -0.39 -9.21
CA ILE A 165 2.82 -0.87 -7.94
C ILE A 165 3.15 0.21 -6.91
N GLY A 166 2.18 0.52 -6.07
CA GLY A 166 2.39 1.46 -4.98
C GLY A 166 1.45 1.22 -3.81
N ILE A 167 1.64 2.04 -2.79
CA ILE A 167 0.85 2.03 -1.57
C ILE A 167 0.50 3.48 -1.25
N VAL A 168 -0.78 3.82 -1.21
CA VAL A 168 -1.24 5.09 -0.66
C VAL A 168 -1.71 4.89 0.78
N ASP A 169 -1.10 5.62 1.70
CA ASP A 169 -1.45 5.69 3.11
C ASP A 169 -2.20 7.00 3.36
N ILE A 170 -3.43 6.92 3.87
CA ILE A 170 -4.34 8.05 4.13
C ILE A 170 -4.35 8.33 5.62
N ASP A 171 -4.03 9.56 6.06
CA ASP A 171 -4.11 9.95 7.47
C ASP A 171 -5.47 10.59 7.79
N LEU A 172 -6.35 9.81 8.41
CA LEU A 172 -7.69 10.22 8.82
C LEU A 172 -7.71 11.26 9.96
N GLN A 173 -6.56 11.65 10.52
CA GLN A 173 -6.45 12.74 11.50
C GLN A 173 -5.91 14.04 10.89
N ALA A 174 -5.49 14.01 9.64
CA ALA A 174 -4.96 15.16 8.93
C ALA A 174 -5.88 15.47 7.74
N PRO A 175 -7.03 16.14 7.99
CA PRO A 175 -7.90 16.58 6.91
C PRO A 175 -7.12 17.51 5.97
N TYR A 176 -7.40 17.41 4.68
CA TYR A 176 -6.94 18.42 3.73
C TYR A 176 -7.68 19.74 4.04
N ILE A 177 -6.92 20.83 4.07
CA ILE A 177 -7.45 22.18 4.25
C ILE A 177 -7.02 22.91 3.00
N GLU A 178 -7.99 23.26 2.15
CA GLU A 178 -7.74 24.19 1.05
C GLU A 178 -7.22 25.48 1.67
N ASP A 179 -6.01 25.89 1.28
CA ASP A 179 -5.53 27.22 1.60
C ASP A 179 -6.49 28.19 0.90
N GLU A 180 -7.34 28.88 1.67
CA GLU A 180 -8.16 29.96 1.14
C GLU A 180 -7.19 31.02 0.62
N ASP A 181 -7.00 31.07 -0.70
CA ASP A 181 -6.18 32.09 -1.36
C ASP A 181 -6.73 33.47 -0.94
N ASP A 182 -6.02 34.15 -0.04
CA ASP A 182 -6.29 35.53 0.36
C ASP A 182 -6.10 36.45 -0.86
N ASP A 183 -7.17 36.61 -1.67
CA ASP A 183 -7.28 37.54 -2.81
C ASP A 183 -7.03 39.02 -2.44
#